data_AF-A0A501XC08-F1
#
_entry.id   AF-A0A501XC08-F1
#
_cell.length_a   1.000
_cell.length_b   1.000
_cell.length_c   1.000
_cell.angle_alpha   90.00
_cell.angle_beta   90.00
_cell.angle_gamma   90.00
#
_symmetry.space_group_name_H-M   'P 1'
#
loop_
_entity.id
_entity.type
_entity.pdbx_description
1 polymer ?
#
loop_
_entity_poly.entity_id
_entity_poly.type
_entity_poly.pdbx_seq_one_letter_code
_entity_poly.pdbx_strand_id
1 'polypeptide(L)'
;MNLKKFFIYSSLTTATAIMPMAAVACNKVTKENIKIELKNPFYSIPVEEYSKVGNLFNQQVTYKYRNPITREAKEISSSLWDYFQYAEGIVKSYADGDTIRITITKQPASHYEYANNVKPEDLQKTFTTSSVTIRNPMIDTLEQNTQPGNEDSLSEREVALANIDTEHAKNMMPVGTKVRIIFDLASKSYDRYIGWIFFGDNFEKQYDIEMLASGFTLARINKNALGLFRSDYPEISTTNPSNSIMSYLLPYAAYAYNIASVEKRGYYNPETTFLNSDEKVNIPNIVALSKEYIAHGSSILEDGKSILYPKLWPSSFGEATPKNNIYSYFWNLKK
;
A
#
# COMPACT_ATOMS: atom_id res chain seq x y z
N MET A 1 77.52 56.86 3.13
CA MET A 1 77.43 57.89 2.07
C MET A 1 76.56 57.35 0.95
N ASN A 2 75.54 58.13 0.56
CA ASN A 2 74.65 58.01 -0.62
C ASN A 2 73.52 56.96 -0.69
N LEU A 3 72.35 57.45 -0.26
CA LEU A 3 70.99 57.28 -0.79
C LEU A 3 70.85 57.12 -2.32
N LYS A 4 69.69 56.53 -2.69
CA LYS A 4 68.82 56.66 -3.91
C LYS A 4 68.62 55.29 -4.58
N LYS A 5 67.43 54.76 -4.91
CA LYS A 5 66.03 55.21 -5.09
C LYS A 5 65.13 53.97 -4.89
N PHE A 6 63.98 54.06 -4.20
CA PHE A 6 62.62 54.19 -4.77
C PHE A 6 62.30 53.22 -5.92
N PHE A 7 61.47 52.19 -5.66
CA PHE A 7 60.34 51.83 -6.52
C PHE A 7 59.32 51.00 -5.72
N ILE A 8 58.13 51.57 -5.58
CA ILE A 8 56.91 50.96 -5.07
C ILE A 8 56.34 50.09 -6.19
N TYR A 9 56.11 48.81 -5.93
CA TYR A 9 55.14 48.01 -6.68
C TYR A 9 54.27 47.23 -5.70
N SER A 10 53.14 47.86 -5.37
CA SER A 10 51.93 47.21 -4.88
C SER A 10 51.44 46.22 -5.94
N SER A 11 51.61 44.93 -5.69
CA SER A 11 50.84 43.90 -6.39
C SER A 11 49.77 43.37 -5.44
N LEU A 12 48.57 43.94 -5.61
CA LEU A 12 47.30 43.38 -5.18
C LEU A 12 47.16 41.98 -5.80
N THR A 13 47.55 40.92 -5.09
CA THR A 13 47.11 39.57 -5.43
C THR A 13 45.77 39.33 -4.74
N THR A 14 44.73 39.67 -5.50
CA THR A 14 43.37 39.16 -5.46
C THR A 14 43.15 37.96 -4.55
N ALA A 15 42.52 38.20 -3.40
CA ALA A 15 41.69 37.20 -2.75
C ALA A 15 40.49 36.91 -3.66
N THR A 16 40.66 36.02 -4.65
CA THR A 16 39.52 35.43 -5.34
C THR A 16 38.85 34.51 -4.34
N ALA A 17 37.79 35.04 -3.74
CA ALA A 17 36.84 34.33 -2.92
C ALA A 17 36.54 32.97 -3.56
N ILE A 18 36.93 31.91 -2.88
CA ILE A 18 36.35 30.59 -3.09
C ILE A 18 34.90 30.78 -2.66
N MET A 19 34.04 31.12 -3.62
CA MET A 19 32.60 31.00 -3.40
C MET A 19 32.39 29.55 -3.00
N PRO A 20 31.72 29.25 -1.87
CA PRO A 20 31.21 27.92 -1.69
C PRO A 20 30.30 27.73 -2.90
N MET A 21 30.68 26.82 -3.80
CA MET A 21 29.68 26.21 -4.67
C MET A 21 28.65 25.70 -3.69
N ALA A 22 27.52 26.41 -3.60
CA ALA A 22 26.35 25.92 -2.92
C ALA A 22 26.06 24.61 -3.63
N ALA A 23 26.49 23.51 -3.02
CA ALA A 23 26.05 22.20 -3.40
C ALA A 23 24.53 22.34 -3.34
N VAL A 24 23.89 22.35 -4.51
CA VAL A 24 22.47 22.12 -4.60
C VAL A 24 22.34 20.72 -4.01
N ALA A 25 22.07 20.66 -2.71
CA ALA A 25 21.73 19.44 -2.06
C ALA A 25 20.52 18.95 -2.83
N CYS A 26 20.73 18.02 -3.76
CA CYS A 26 19.69 17.14 -4.22
C CYS A 26 19.18 16.50 -2.93
N ASN A 27 18.13 17.09 -2.37
CA ASN A 27 17.52 16.66 -1.13
C ASN A 27 16.92 15.28 -1.40
N LYS A 28 17.78 14.25 -1.32
CA LYS A 28 17.41 12.86 -1.46
C LYS A 28 16.30 12.60 -0.46
N VAL A 29 15.19 12.06 -0.94
CA VAL A 29 14.07 11.69 -0.08
C VAL A 29 14.57 10.66 0.92
N THR A 30 14.43 10.96 2.21
CA THR A 30 14.80 10.05 3.31
C THR A 30 13.56 9.45 3.97
N LYS A 31 13.77 8.42 4.80
CA LYS A 31 12.73 7.79 5.62
C LYS A 31 11.98 8.82 6.47
N GLU A 32 12.68 9.81 7.01
CA GLU A 32 12.12 10.89 7.84
C GLU A 32 11.23 11.83 7.01
N ASN A 33 11.58 12.06 5.74
CA ASN A 33 10.81 12.96 4.87
C ASN A 33 9.43 12.40 4.50
N ILE A 34 9.27 11.08 4.50
CA ILE A 34 8.04 10.37 4.09
C ILE A 34 7.18 9.92 5.27
N LYS A 35 7.48 10.36 6.50
CA LYS A 35 6.66 10.06 7.68
C LYS A 35 5.35 10.85 7.65
N ILE A 36 4.27 10.17 8.01
CA ILE A 36 2.96 10.77 8.21
C ILE A 36 2.68 10.79 9.71
N GLU A 37 2.50 11.98 10.27
CA GLU A 37 2.05 12.13 11.65
C GLU A 37 0.53 12.06 11.71
N LEU A 38 0.02 10.94 12.23
CA LEU A 38 -1.41 10.75 12.47
C LEU A 38 -1.80 11.52 13.75
N LYS A 39 -2.52 12.62 13.57
CA LYS A 39 -3.06 13.44 14.67
C LYS A 39 -4.37 12.91 15.25
N ASN A 40 -5.12 12.08 14.51
CA ASN A 40 -6.36 11.51 15.03
C ASN A 40 -6.00 10.40 16.05
N PRO A 41 -6.45 10.51 17.32
CA PRO A 41 -6.09 9.58 18.39
C PRO A 41 -6.64 8.17 18.20
N PHE A 42 -7.62 7.97 17.30
CA PHE A 42 -8.08 6.65 16.90
C PHE A 42 -6.93 5.82 16.30
N TYR A 43 -5.99 6.46 15.59
CA TYR A 43 -4.83 5.79 15.04
C TYR A 43 -3.74 5.65 16.09
N SER A 44 -3.81 4.58 16.88
CA SER A 44 -2.87 4.29 17.96
C SER A 44 -1.52 3.71 17.51
N ILE A 45 -1.37 3.42 16.21
CA ILE A 45 -0.18 2.78 15.64
C ILE A 45 0.49 3.77 14.69
N PRO A 46 1.76 4.17 14.94
CA PRO A 46 2.52 5.00 14.00
C PRO A 46 2.62 4.34 12.62
N VAL A 47 2.65 5.13 11.54
CA VAL A 47 2.71 4.57 10.17
C VAL A 47 3.98 3.76 9.91
N GLU A 48 5.06 4.04 10.63
CA GLU A 48 6.32 3.29 10.55
C GLU A 48 6.23 1.89 11.16
N GLU A 49 5.24 1.65 12.01
CA GLU A 49 4.90 0.33 12.55
C GLU A 49 3.82 -0.35 11.71
N TYR A 50 3.84 -0.14 10.38
CA TYR A 50 2.87 -0.71 9.43
C TYR A 50 2.70 -2.23 9.55
N SER A 51 3.73 -2.96 10.00
CA SER A 51 3.67 -4.40 10.23
C SER A 51 2.79 -4.81 11.42
N LYS A 52 2.30 -3.86 12.19
CA LYS A 52 1.36 -4.07 13.29
C LYS A 52 -0.04 -3.53 12.99
N VAL A 53 -0.30 -3.05 11.78
CA VAL A 53 -1.56 -2.34 11.43
C VAL A 53 -2.83 -3.14 11.73
N GLY A 54 -2.78 -4.48 11.66
CA GLY A 54 -3.89 -5.35 12.04
C GLY A 54 -4.33 -5.18 13.50
N ASN A 55 -3.44 -4.74 14.39
CA ASN A 55 -3.78 -4.45 15.79
C ASN A 55 -4.76 -3.27 15.94
N LEU A 56 -4.87 -2.39 14.93
CA LEU A 56 -5.88 -1.34 14.90
C LEU A 56 -7.29 -1.94 14.95
N PHE A 57 -7.49 -3.13 14.38
CA PHE A 57 -8.79 -3.76 14.28
C PHE A 57 -9.27 -4.43 15.59
N ASN A 58 -8.41 -4.47 16.61
CA ASN A 58 -8.79 -4.87 17.96
C ASN A 58 -9.53 -3.76 18.73
N GLN A 59 -9.52 -2.53 18.22
CA GLN A 59 -10.22 -1.41 18.84
C GLN A 59 -11.73 -1.61 18.83
N GLN A 60 -12.38 -1.19 19.92
CA GLN A 60 -13.83 -1.23 20.05
C GLN A 60 -14.47 0.00 19.41
N VAL A 61 -15.54 -0.22 18.65
CA VAL A 61 -16.36 0.81 18.03
C VAL A 61 -17.82 0.59 18.37
N THR A 62 -18.56 1.69 18.44
CA THR A 62 -19.98 1.73 18.73
C THR A 62 -20.69 2.40 17.56
N TYR A 63 -21.71 1.75 17.04
CA TYR A 63 -22.46 2.22 15.87
C TYR A 63 -23.94 1.85 15.96
N LYS A 64 -24.76 2.62 15.26
CA LYS A 64 -26.18 2.37 15.14
C LYS A 64 -26.43 1.42 13.98
N TYR A 65 -26.89 0.22 14.28
CA TYR A 65 -27.40 -0.72 13.30
C TYR A 65 -28.91 -0.61 13.23
N ARG A 66 -29.46 -0.56 12.02
CA ARG A 66 -30.90 -0.65 11.80
C ARG A 66 -31.21 -1.98 11.16
N ASN A 67 -31.97 -2.83 11.85
CA ASN A 67 -32.47 -4.05 11.26
C ASN A 67 -33.33 -3.67 10.04
N PRO A 68 -33.06 -4.18 8.83
CA PRO A 68 -33.80 -3.73 7.64
C PRO A 68 -35.15 -4.41 7.47
N ILE A 69 -35.40 -5.53 8.15
CA ILE A 69 -36.73 -6.13 8.25
C ILE A 69 -37.57 -5.34 9.25
N THR A 70 -37.16 -5.32 10.53
CA THR A 70 -37.99 -4.75 11.61
C THR A 70 -37.91 -3.23 11.71
N ARG A 71 -36.91 -2.61 11.05
CA ARG A 71 -36.59 -1.17 11.11
C ARG A 71 -36.16 -0.66 12.48
N GLU A 72 -36.03 -1.54 13.47
CA GLU A 72 -35.54 -1.21 14.80
C GLU A 72 -34.06 -0.81 14.75
N ALA A 73 -33.74 0.29 15.43
CA ALA A 73 -32.36 0.74 15.60
C ALA A 73 -31.82 0.19 16.93
N LYS A 74 -30.64 -0.44 16.86
CA LYS A 74 -29.90 -0.91 18.02
C LYS A 74 -28.50 -0.30 17.99
N GLU A 75 -28.03 0.14 19.14
CA GLU A 75 -26.63 0.49 19.34
C GLU A 75 -25.85 -0.79 19.63
N ILE A 76 -24.77 -1.01 18.88
CA ILE A 76 -23.93 -2.18 19.03
C ILE A 76 -22.49 -1.72 19.24
N SER A 77 -21.81 -2.35 20.20
CA SER A 77 -20.39 -2.20 20.44
C SER A 77 -19.68 -3.49 20.06
N SER A 78 -18.65 -3.40 19.24
CA SER A 78 -17.86 -4.54 18.78
C SER A 78 -16.44 -4.13 18.42
N SER A 79 -15.55 -5.11 18.22
CA SER A 79 -14.26 -4.82 17.60
C SER A 79 -14.43 -4.35 16.16
N LEU A 80 -13.44 -3.64 15.62
CA LEU A 80 -13.39 -3.33 14.19
C LEU A 80 -13.35 -4.60 13.32
N TRP A 81 -12.74 -5.69 13.80
CA TRP A 81 -12.83 -6.98 13.14
C TRP A 81 -14.28 -7.41 12.92
N ASP A 82 -15.07 -7.44 14.00
CA ASP A 82 -16.47 -7.86 13.95
C ASP A 82 -17.34 -6.88 13.16
N TYR A 83 -17.05 -5.58 13.28
CA TYR A 83 -17.71 -4.52 12.51
C TYR A 83 -17.55 -4.73 10.99
N PHE A 84 -16.35 -5.14 10.55
CA PHE A 84 -16.06 -5.46 9.16
C PHE A 84 -16.34 -6.92 8.77
N GLN A 85 -16.94 -7.72 9.66
CA GLN A 85 -17.38 -9.09 9.37
C GLN A 85 -16.27 -10.00 8.80
N TYR A 86 -15.15 -10.11 9.52
CA TYR A 86 -14.04 -10.94 9.06
C TYR A 86 -14.38 -12.43 8.94
N ALA A 87 -13.69 -13.13 8.05
CA ALA A 87 -13.55 -14.58 8.05
C ALA A 87 -12.14 -15.00 8.52
N GLU A 88 -11.96 -16.26 8.90
CA GLU A 88 -10.62 -16.85 9.08
C GLU A 88 -10.44 -18.03 8.14
N GLY A 89 -9.20 -18.23 7.68
CA GLY A 89 -8.87 -19.26 6.73
C GLY A 89 -7.42 -19.70 6.78
N ILE A 90 -7.08 -20.61 5.88
CA ILE A 90 -5.73 -21.14 5.69
C ILE A 90 -5.33 -20.95 4.24
N VAL A 91 -4.16 -20.35 4.01
CA VAL A 91 -3.58 -20.18 2.67
C VAL A 91 -3.37 -21.55 2.04
N LYS A 92 -3.99 -21.78 0.88
CA LYS A 92 -3.95 -23.06 0.17
C LYS A 92 -2.95 -23.05 -0.98
N SER A 93 -2.94 -21.97 -1.75
CA SER A 93 -2.02 -21.77 -2.88
C SER A 93 -2.05 -20.31 -3.35
N TYR A 94 -1.16 -19.98 -4.28
CA TYR A 94 -1.08 -18.70 -4.97
C TYR A 94 -1.41 -18.91 -6.44
N ALA A 95 -2.16 -17.99 -7.04
CA ALA A 95 -2.23 -17.90 -8.50
C ALA A 95 -1.05 -17.07 -9.03
N ASP A 96 -0.76 -15.97 -8.34
CA ASP A 96 0.34 -15.03 -8.54
C ASP A 96 0.55 -14.26 -7.20
N GLY A 97 1.33 -13.17 -7.20
CA GLY A 97 1.65 -12.41 -6.00
C GLY A 97 0.52 -11.52 -5.46
N ASP A 98 -0.54 -11.24 -6.22
CA ASP A 98 -1.70 -10.43 -5.77
C ASP A 98 -3.00 -11.25 -5.63
N THR A 99 -2.99 -12.51 -6.06
CA THR A 99 -4.16 -13.40 -6.09
C THR A 99 -3.90 -14.70 -5.31
N ILE A 100 -4.62 -14.89 -4.21
CA ILE A 100 -4.37 -15.96 -3.21
C ILE A 100 -5.60 -16.85 -3.06
N ARG A 101 -5.40 -18.17 -3.01
CA ARG A 101 -6.46 -19.14 -2.74
C ARG A 101 -6.46 -19.55 -1.27
N ILE A 102 -7.60 -19.43 -0.60
CA ILE A 102 -7.74 -19.65 0.84
C ILE A 102 -8.87 -20.63 1.12
N THR A 103 -8.64 -21.58 2.02
CA THR A 103 -9.72 -22.41 2.58
C THR A 103 -10.30 -21.74 3.81
N ILE A 104 -11.58 -21.37 3.76
CA ILE A 104 -12.26 -20.72 4.89
C ILE A 104 -12.50 -21.75 5.99
N THR A 105 -12.07 -21.41 7.21
CA THR A 105 -12.17 -22.23 8.42
C THR A 105 -13.13 -21.64 9.45
N LYS A 106 -13.35 -20.33 9.39
CA LYS A 106 -14.36 -19.61 10.17
C LYS A 106 -15.10 -18.66 9.25
N GLN A 107 -16.41 -18.83 9.16
CA GLN A 107 -17.27 -17.94 8.37
C GLN A 107 -17.40 -16.57 9.04
N PRO A 108 -17.64 -15.50 8.28
CA PRO A 108 -18.09 -14.23 8.83
C PRO A 108 -19.27 -14.42 9.78
N ALA A 109 -19.22 -13.71 10.90
CA ALA A 109 -20.31 -13.69 11.86
C ALA A 109 -21.60 -13.22 11.16
N SER A 110 -22.62 -14.09 11.13
CA SER A 110 -23.92 -13.84 10.48
C SER A 110 -24.76 -12.77 11.19
N HIS A 111 -24.29 -12.20 12.30
CA HIS A 111 -25.08 -11.41 13.25
C HIS A 111 -25.51 -10.02 12.72
N TYR A 112 -25.30 -9.78 11.43
CA TYR A 112 -25.66 -8.56 10.71
C TYR A 112 -26.17 -8.97 9.34
N GLU A 113 -27.34 -9.60 9.33
CA GLU A 113 -27.96 -10.28 8.17
C GLU A 113 -28.14 -9.43 6.90
N TYR A 114 -27.68 -8.18 6.88
CA TYR A 114 -28.01 -7.21 5.85
C TYR A 114 -27.02 -6.07 5.63
N ALA A 115 -25.82 -6.11 6.20
CA ALA A 115 -24.88 -4.97 6.08
C ALA A 115 -24.54 -4.60 4.62
N ASN A 116 -24.80 -5.48 3.64
CA ASN A 116 -24.61 -5.22 2.21
C ASN A 116 -25.72 -5.79 1.32
N ASN A 117 -26.96 -5.97 1.82
CA ASN A 117 -28.03 -6.72 1.13
C ASN A 117 -27.69 -8.19 0.79
N VAL A 118 -26.59 -8.74 1.28
CA VAL A 118 -26.24 -10.15 1.12
C VAL A 118 -26.86 -10.94 2.26
N LYS A 119 -27.73 -11.90 1.94
CA LYS A 119 -28.37 -12.72 2.97
C LYS A 119 -27.32 -13.65 3.61
N PRO A 120 -27.44 -13.99 4.90
CA PRO A 120 -26.52 -14.93 5.56
C PRO A 120 -26.42 -16.29 4.87
N GLU A 121 -27.53 -16.77 4.33
CA GLU A 121 -27.61 -18.00 3.53
C GLU A 121 -26.79 -17.93 2.24
N ASP A 122 -26.67 -16.75 1.65
CA ASP A 122 -25.82 -16.52 0.47
C ASP A 122 -24.34 -16.47 0.88
N LEU A 123 -24.00 -15.93 2.05
CA LEU A 123 -22.63 -15.97 2.57
C LEU A 123 -22.15 -17.39 2.88
N GLN A 124 -22.99 -18.20 3.52
CA GLN A 124 -22.65 -19.59 3.84
C GLN A 124 -22.58 -20.47 2.58
N LYS A 125 -23.39 -20.20 1.56
CA LYS A 125 -23.28 -20.87 0.23
C LYS A 125 -22.10 -20.36 -0.60
N THR A 126 -21.70 -19.11 -0.41
CA THR A 126 -20.60 -18.46 -1.13
C THR A 126 -19.26 -19.06 -0.75
N PHE A 127 -19.09 -19.40 0.53
CA PHE A 127 -17.87 -19.97 1.09
C PHE A 127 -18.07 -21.43 1.46
N THR A 128 -18.41 -22.28 0.48
CA THR A 128 -18.39 -23.74 0.66
C THR A 128 -16.98 -24.22 1.02
N THR A 129 -16.82 -25.48 1.45
CA THR A 129 -15.53 -26.07 1.86
C THR A 129 -14.43 -26.07 0.78
N SER A 130 -14.73 -25.62 -0.44
CA SER A 130 -13.76 -25.35 -1.50
C SER A 130 -13.00 -24.03 -1.27
N SER A 131 -11.75 -23.97 -1.73
CA SER A 131 -10.94 -22.75 -1.66
C SER A 131 -11.60 -21.56 -2.37
N VAL A 132 -11.55 -20.39 -1.75
CA VAL A 132 -11.95 -19.10 -2.35
C VAL A 132 -10.73 -18.41 -2.93
N THR A 133 -10.87 -17.75 -4.06
CA THR A 133 -9.80 -16.95 -4.66
C THR A 133 -9.99 -15.48 -4.26
N ILE A 134 -8.98 -14.88 -3.65
CA ILE A 134 -8.95 -13.49 -3.19
C ILE A 134 -8.01 -12.69 -4.08
N ARG A 135 -8.49 -11.56 -4.60
CA ARG A 135 -7.67 -10.50 -5.19
C ARG A 135 -7.42 -9.43 -4.13
N ASN A 136 -6.15 -9.12 -3.90
CA ASN A 136 -5.74 -8.07 -2.96
C ASN A 136 -5.99 -6.67 -3.57
N PRO A 137 -6.77 -5.79 -2.93
CA PRO A 137 -7.27 -4.57 -3.55
C PRO A 137 -6.28 -3.41 -3.63
N MET A 138 -5.20 -3.39 -2.85
CA MET A 138 -4.29 -2.23 -2.79
C MET A 138 -3.04 -2.39 -3.65
N ILE A 139 -2.86 -3.55 -4.27
CA ILE A 139 -1.66 -3.91 -5.03
C ILE A 139 -2.02 -4.51 -6.39
N ASP A 140 -1.03 -4.53 -7.26
CA ASP A 140 -1.02 -5.32 -8.50
C ASP A 140 0.41 -5.83 -8.67
N THR A 141 0.59 -7.13 -8.86
CA THR A 141 1.90 -7.71 -9.19
C THR A 141 2.06 -7.81 -10.70
N LEU A 142 3.28 -8.11 -11.15
CA LEU A 142 3.51 -8.37 -12.57
C LEU A 142 2.78 -9.66 -12.97
N GLU A 143 2.34 -9.73 -14.22
CA GLU A 143 1.51 -10.84 -14.69
C GLU A 143 2.36 -12.06 -15.09
N GLN A 144 1.94 -13.23 -14.62
CA GLN A 144 2.59 -14.51 -14.94
C GLN A 144 1.95 -15.23 -16.13
N ASN A 145 0.69 -14.93 -16.43
CA ASN A 145 -0.11 -15.67 -17.41
C ASN A 145 -0.69 -14.71 -18.44
N THR A 146 -0.50 -15.02 -19.72
CA THR A 146 -1.22 -14.31 -20.79
C THR A 146 -2.71 -14.61 -20.67
N GLN A 147 -3.55 -13.59 -20.89
CA GLN A 147 -4.99 -13.85 -20.99
C GLN A 147 -5.26 -14.77 -22.18
N PRO A 148 -6.20 -15.73 -22.06
CA PRO A 148 -6.57 -16.60 -23.18
C PRO A 148 -6.93 -15.77 -24.43
N GLY A 149 -6.21 -15.99 -25.53
CA GLY A 149 -6.40 -15.27 -26.79
C GLY A 149 -5.49 -14.04 -27.00
N ASN A 150 -4.52 -13.80 -26.12
CA ASN A 150 -3.57 -12.69 -26.23
C ASN A 150 -2.13 -13.18 -25.96
N GLU A 151 -1.68 -14.16 -26.76
CA GLU A 151 -0.40 -14.85 -26.59
C GLU A 151 0.84 -13.93 -26.72
N ASP A 152 0.67 -12.75 -27.32
CA ASP A 152 1.75 -11.76 -27.53
C ASP A 152 1.84 -10.66 -26.46
N SER A 153 1.05 -10.71 -25.37
CA SER A 153 0.91 -9.55 -24.46
C SER A 153 1.93 -9.46 -23.31
N LEU A 154 2.70 -10.50 -23.02
CA LEU A 154 3.67 -10.53 -21.91
C LEU A 154 5.09 -10.72 -22.41
N SER A 155 6.01 -9.89 -21.91
CA SER A 155 7.43 -10.08 -22.19
C SER A 155 8.03 -11.17 -21.29
N GLU A 156 9.05 -11.90 -21.77
CA GLU A 156 9.81 -12.86 -20.95
C GLU A 156 10.35 -12.21 -19.67
N ARG A 157 10.72 -10.93 -19.75
CA ARG A 157 11.20 -10.15 -18.62
C ARG A 157 10.10 -9.91 -17.57
N GLU A 158 8.89 -9.53 -17.99
CA GLU A 158 7.75 -9.36 -17.08
C GLU A 158 7.42 -10.66 -16.36
N VAL A 159 7.38 -11.79 -17.08
CA VAL A 159 7.15 -13.12 -16.48
C VAL A 159 8.27 -13.48 -15.50
N ALA A 160 9.53 -13.23 -15.84
CA ALA A 160 10.67 -13.51 -14.97
C ALA A 160 10.64 -12.69 -13.68
N LEU A 161 10.22 -11.41 -13.77
CA LEU A 161 9.99 -10.56 -12.60
C LEU A 161 8.79 -11.07 -11.80
N ALA A 162 7.65 -11.35 -12.44
CA ALA A 162 6.44 -11.86 -11.79
C ALA A 162 6.71 -13.15 -10.97
N ASN A 163 7.66 -13.99 -11.40
CA ASN A 163 8.09 -15.13 -10.59
C ASN A 163 8.77 -14.71 -9.28
N ILE A 164 9.58 -13.64 -9.28
CA ILE A 164 10.26 -13.11 -8.08
C ILE A 164 9.23 -12.60 -7.06
N ASP A 165 8.27 -11.77 -7.47
CA ASP A 165 7.27 -11.24 -6.53
C ASP A 165 6.35 -12.32 -5.96
N THR A 166 6.05 -13.35 -6.74
CA THR A 166 5.25 -14.49 -6.29
C THR A 166 6.03 -15.40 -5.36
N GLU A 167 7.32 -15.64 -5.60
CA GLU A 167 8.17 -16.34 -4.64
C GLU A 167 8.34 -15.54 -3.34
N HIS A 168 8.45 -14.21 -3.43
CA HIS A 168 8.45 -13.36 -2.24
C HIS A 168 7.13 -13.49 -1.45
N ALA A 169 5.98 -13.42 -2.12
CA ALA A 169 4.66 -13.61 -1.53
C ALA A 169 4.56 -14.96 -0.78
N LYS A 170 4.98 -16.05 -1.42
CA LYS A 170 5.00 -17.40 -0.81
C LYS A 170 5.93 -17.48 0.40
N ASN A 171 7.07 -16.79 0.38
CA ASN A 171 7.99 -16.76 1.52
C ASN A 171 7.45 -15.93 2.68
N MET A 172 6.82 -14.80 2.38
CA MET A 172 6.24 -13.91 3.37
C MET A 172 5.02 -14.53 4.06
N MET A 173 4.17 -15.22 3.30
CA MET A 173 2.98 -15.89 3.81
C MET A 173 2.87 -17.32 3.23
N PRO A 174 3.61 -18.30 3.77
CA PRO A 174 3.64 -19.66 3.24
C PRO A 174 2.28 -20.36 3.20
N VAL A 175 2.13 -21.33 2.30
CA VAL A 175 0.99 -22.25 2.31
C VAL A 175 0.84 -22.89 3.70
N GLY A 176 -0.39 -22.95 4.20
CA GLY A 176 -0.70 -23.36 5.57
C GLY A 176 -0.78 -22.21 6.57
N THR A 177 -0.42 -20.98 6.18
CA THR A 177 -0.55 -19.81 7.05
C THR A 177 -2.01 -19.54 7.39
N LYS A 178 -2.28 -19.34 8.69
CA LYS A 178 -3.59 -18.88 9.17
C LYS A 178 -3.74 -17.41 8.88
N VAL A 179 -4.92 -17.04 8.39
CA VAL A 179 -5.23 -15.67 7.98
C VAL A 179 -6.60 -15.25 8.47
N ARG A 180 -6.76 -13.94 8.63
CA ARG A 180 -8.03 -13.27 8.82
C ARG A 180 -8.30 -12.37 7.62
N ILE A 181 -9.51 -12.38 7.10
CA ILE A 181 -9.85 -11.70 5.84
C ILE A 181 -11.06 -10.82 6.07
N ILE A 182 -10.98 -9.56 5.64
CA ILE A 182 -12.15 -8.70 5.48
C ILE A 182 -12.49 -8.68 3.98
N PHE A 183 -13.75 -8.95 3.64
CA PHE A 183 -14.19 -9.04 2.26
C PHE A 183 -14.96 -7.78 1.85
N ASP A 184 -14.74 -7.33 0.62
CA ASP A 184 -15.77 -6.56 -0.08
C ASP A 184 -16.69 -7.54 -0.80
N LEU A 185 -17.81 -7.88 -0.15
CA LEU A 185 -18.79 -8.83 -0.66
C LEU A 185 -19.65 -8.27 -1.81
N ALA A 186 -19.69 -6.94 -1.96
CA ALA A 186 -20.44 -6.29 -3.03
C ALA A 186 -19.66 -6.30 -4.35
N SER A 187 -18.35 -6.49 -4.30
CA SER A 187 -17.46 -6.41 -5.46
C SER A 187 -16.79 -7.75 -5.77
N LYS A 188 -16.91 -8.20 -7.03
CA LYS A 188 -16.12 -9.32 -7.58
C LYS A 188 -15.26 -8.85 -8.73
N SER A 189 -14.05 -9.39 -8.83
CA SER A 189 -13.21 -9.27 -10.02
C SER A 189 -13.19 -10.62 -10.72
N TYR A 190 -14.06 -10.79 -11.72
CA TYR A 190 -14.35 -12.09 -12.34
C TYR A 190 -14.86 -13.10 -11.29
N ASP A 191 -14.18 -14.22 -11.10
CA ASP A 191 -14.47 -15.25 -10.11
C ASP A 191 -13.78 -15.01 -8.75
N ARG A 192 -13.03 -13.91 -8.62
CA ARG A 192 -12.25 -13.56 -7.42
C ARG A 192 -13.02 -12.61 -6.52
N TYR A 193 -12.99 -12.87 -5.22
CA TYR A 193 -13.44 -11.92 -4.21
C TYR A 193 -12.39 -10.85 -3.97
N ILE A 194 -12.81 -9.62 -3.73
CA ILE A 194 -11.90 -8.59 -3.23
C ILE A 194 -11.81 -8.73 -1.72
N GLY A 195 -10.59 -8.76 -1.17
CA GLY A 195 -10.42 -8.88 0.27
C GLY A 195 -9.05 -8.44 0.77
N TRP A 196 -9.04 -7.94 2.01
CA TRP A 196 -7.83 -7.55 2.72
C TRP A 196 -7.42 -8.70 3.63
N ILE A 197 -6.26 -9.29 3.34
CA ILE A 197 -5.74 -10.45 4.07
C ILE A 197 -4.81 -9.96 5.18
N PHE A 198 -5.01 -10.49 6.38
CA PHE A 198 -4.20 -10.24 7.56
C PHE A 198 -3.60 -11.54 8.09
N PHE A 199 -2.35 -11.48 8.52
CA PHE A 199 -1.53 -12.63 8.90
C PHE A 199 -0.49 -12.28 9.96
N GLY A 200 0.35 -13.23 10.34
CA GLY A 200 1.32 -13.09 11.43
C GLY A 200 0.69 -13.31 12.80
N ASP A 201 1.44 -13.01 13.85
CA ASP A 201 0.99 -13.21 15.22
C ASP A 201 -0.26 -12.38 15.49
N ASN A 202 -1.36 -13.06 15.86
CA ASN A 202 -2.67 -12.44 16.08
C ASN A 202 -3.17 -11.57 14.91
N PHE A 203 -2.77 -11.89 13.66
CA PHE A 203 -3.17 -11.17 12.45
C PHE A 203 -2.72 -9.70 12.40
N GLU A 204 -1.58 -9.37 13.00
CA GLU A 204 -1.09 -7.99 13.09
C GLU A 204 -0.59 -7.39 11.76
N LYS A 205 -0.23 -8.23 10.77
CA LYS A 205 0.27 -7.78 9.46
C LYS A 205 -0.84 -7.77 8.43
N GLN A 206 -0.82 -6.80 7.51
CA GLN A 206 -1.72 -6.75 6.36
C GLN A 206 -0.93 -7.02 5.07
N TYR A 207 -1.37 -7.99 4.28
CA TYR A 207 -0.63 -8.55 3.15
C TYR A 207 -0.19 -7.51 2.12
N ASP A 208 -1.12 -6.71 1.60
CA ASP A 208 -0.85 -5.70 0.57
C ASP A 208 0.17 -4.66 1.06
N ILE A 209 0.05 -4.22 2.32
CA ILE A 209 0.97 -3.26 2.94
C ILE A 209 2.37 -3.86 3.07
N GLU A 210 2.48 -5.12 3.46
CA GLU A 210 3.78 -5.80 3.54
C GLU A 210 4.41 -6.00 2.14
N MET A 211 3.61 -6.36 1.13
CA MET A 211 4.07 -6.43 -0.27
C MET A 211 4.54 -5.06 -0.78
N LEU A 212 3.81 -3.98 -0.48
CA LEU A 212 4.23 -2.61 -0.81
C LEU A 212 5.54 -2.25 -0.12
N ALA A 213 5.67 -2.59 1.16
CA ALA A 213 6.85 -2.30 1.97
C ALA A 213 8.08 -3.12 1.58
N SER A 214 7.90 -4.26 0.90
CA SER A 214 8.99 -5.09 0.38
C SER A 214 9.49 -4.64 -0.99
N GLY A 215 8.70 -3.86 -1.73
CA GLY A 215 9.11 -3.29 -3.02
C GLY A 215 9.01 -4.25 -4.20
N PHE A 216 8.15 -5.27 -4.11
CA PHE A 216 7.89 -6.26 -5.17
C PHE A 216 6.57 -6.02 -5.91
N THR A 217 5.89 -4.91 -5.68
CA THR A 217 4.61 -4.59 -6.31
C THR A 217 4.41 -3.08 -6.44
N LEU A 218 3.44 -2.67 -7.26
CA LEU A 218 2.93 -1.31 -7.32
C LEU A 218 1.58 -1.20 -6.63
N ALA A 219 1.30 0.00 -6.14
CA ALA A 219 0.02 0.29 -5.51
C ALA A 219 -1.08 0.43 -6.56
N ARG A 220 -2.20 -0.25 -6.33
CA ARG A 220 -3.43 -0.13 -7.11
C ARG A 220 -4.54 0.43 -6.23
N ILE A 221 -4.53 1.74 -5.99
CA ILE A 221 -5.49 2.37 -5.07
C ILE A 221 -6.70 2.88 -5.85
N ASN A 222 -7.90 2.51 -5.42
CA ASN A 222 -9.14 3.05 -5.99
C ASN A 222 -9.14 4.59 -5.92
N LYS A 223 -9.47 5.26 -7.03
CA LYS A 223 -9.51 6.73 -7.15
C LYS A 223 -10.36 7.42 -6.07
N ASN A 224 -11.39 6.74 -5.57
CA ASN A 224 -12.27 7.26 -4.52
C ASN A 224 -11.70 7.07 -3.10
N ALA A 225 -10.71 6.19 -2.91
CA ALA A 225 -10.18 5.85 -1.58
C ALA A 225 -9.63 7.07 -0.85
N LEU A 226 -8.89 7.95 -1.55
CA LEU A 226 -8.40 9.19 -0.94
C LEU A 226 -9.53 10.16 -0.58
N GLY A 227 -10.58 10.24 -1.41
CA GLY A 227 -11.75 11.08 -1.13
C GLY A 227 -12.48 10.63 0.13
N LEU A 228 -12.73 9.31 0.24
CA LEU A 228 -13.34 8.69 1.42
C LEU A 228 -12.46 8.88 2.65
N PHE A 229 -11.16 8.56 2.56
CA PHE A 229 -10.20 8.77 3.63
C PHE A 229 -10.22 10.22 4.15
N ARG A 230 -10.19 11.21 3.26
CA ARG A 230 -10.19 12.63 3.67
C ARG A 230 -11.48 13.06 4.37
N SER A 231 -12.61 12.47 4.00
CA SER A 231 -13.89 12.71 4.64
C SER A 231 -13.95 12.05 6.01
N ASP A 232 -13.44 10.83 6.12
CA ASP A 232 -13.56 10.01 7.31
C ASP A 232 -12.50 10.34 8.35
N TYR A 233 -11.25 10.56 7.94
CA TYR A 233 -10.10 10.73 8.83
C TYR A 233 -10.30 11.75 9.96
N PRO A 234 -10.86 12.96 9.76
CA PRO A 234 -11.09 13.89 10.87
C PRO A 234 -12.20 13.45 11.84
N GLU A 235 -13.15 12.63 11.37
CA GLU A 235 -14.37 12.27 12.10
C GLU A 235 -14.34 10.85 12.69
N ILE A 236 -13.40 10.01 12.24
CA ILE A 236 -13.21 8.63 12.73
C ILE A 236 -12.98 8.68 14.24
N SER A 237 -13.84 7.97 14.97
CA SER A 237 -13.77 7.84 16.42
C SER A 237 -14.42 6.53 16.86
N THR A 238 -14.36 6.23 18.17
CA THR A 238 -15.02 5.05 18.74
C THR A 238 -16.53 5.06 18.51
N THR A 239 -17.19 6.22 18.44
CA THR A 239 -18.65 6.34 18.22
C THR A 239 -19.03 6.68 16.77
N ASN A 240 -18.03 6.82 15.90
CA ASN A 240 -18.23 7.15 14.49
C ASN A 240 -17.18 6.40 13.64
N PRO A 241 -17.27 5.06 13.55
CA PRO A 241 -16.37 4.29 12.69
C PRO A 241 -16.64 4.58 11.21
N SER A 242 -15.60 4.50 10.39
CA SER A 242 -15.73 4.55 8.93
C SER A 242 -16.21 3.21 8.40
N ASN A 243 -17.14 3.25 7.44
CA ASN A 243 -17.57 2.05 6.71
C ASN A 243 -16.52 1.56 5.70
N SER A 244 -15.42 2.29 5.50
CA SER A 244 -14.37 1.99 4.52
C SER A 244 -13.12 1.49 5.24
N ILE A 245 -12.77 0.22 5.04
CA ILE A 245 -11.51 -0.34 5.55
C ILE A 245 -10.29 0.44 5.03
N MET A 246 -10.36 0.96 3.80
CA MET A 246 -9.31 1.78 3.22
C MET A 246 -9.05 3.05 4.03
N SER A 247 -10.06 3.60 4.70
CA SER A 247 -9.86 4.79 5.54
C SER A 247 -8.91 4.49 6.70
N TYR A 248 -8.88 3.25 7.20
CA TYR A 248 -7.96 2.81 8.25
C TYR A 248 -6.56 2.45 7.71
N LEU A 249 -6.47 1.85 6.52
CA LEU A 249 -5.24 1.28 5.98
C LEU A 249 -4.41 2.27 5.14
N LEU A 250 -5.03 3.28 4.52
CA LEU A 250 -4.40 4.14 3.51
C LEU A 250 -3.12 4.85 3.99
N PRO A 251 -3.02 5.38 5.23
CA PRO A 251 -1.77 6.00 5.69
C PRO A 251 -0.60 5.01 5.79
N TYR A 252 -0.88 3.78 6.21
CA TYR A 252 0.12 2.72 6.33
C TYR A 252 0.57 2.23 4.95
N ALA A 253 -0.38 2.05 4.01
CA ALA A 253 -0.07 1.74 2.62
C ALA A 253 0.78 2.84 1.97
N ALA A 254 0.48 4.12 2.24
CA ALA A 254 1.29 5.24 1.76
C ALA A 254 2.72 5.18 2.29
N TYR A 255 2.91 4.99 3.59
CA TYR A 255 4.25 4.85 4.16
C TYR A 255 5.00 3.64 3.58
N ALA A 256 4.36 2.47 3.54
CA ALA A 256 4.89 1.22 3.01
C ALA A 256 5.36 1.35 1.55
N TYR A 257 4.53 1.92 0.68
CA TYR A 257 4.85 2.10 -0.73
C TYR A 257 6.09 2.97 -0.95
N ASN A 258 6.24 4.04 -0.16
CA ASN A 258 7.36 4.96 -0.30
C ASN A 258 8.63 4.45 0.37
N ILE A 259 8.53 3.78 1.52
CA ILE A 259 9.72 3.30 2.24
C ILE A 259 10.49 2.25 1.44
N ALA A 260 9.81 1.41 0.66
CA ALA A 260 10.47 0.43 -0.21
C ALA A 260 11.40 1.08 -1.23
N SER A 261 10.96 2.16 -1.88
CA SER A 261 11.75 2.89 -2.88
C SER A 261 12.89 3.70 -2.25
N VAL A 262 12.65 4.30 -1.09
CA VAL A 262 13.63 5.10 -0.33
C VAL A 262 14.76 4.22 0.21
N GLU A 263 14.42 3.07 0.79
CA GLU A 263 15.35 2.12 1.41
C GLU A 263 15.90 1.08 0.42
N LYS A 264 15.57 1.20 -0.87
CA LYS A 264 16.05 0.29 -1.94
C LYS A 264 15.77 -1.19 -1.63
N ARG A 265 14.50 -1.50 -1.35
CA ARG A 265 14.02 -2.88 -1.12
C ARG A 265 13.47 -3.50 -2.41
N GLY A 266 13.38 -4.83 -2.43
CA GLY A 266 12.76 -5.57 -3.53
C GLY A 266 13.38 -5.25 -4.88
N TYR A 267 12.58 -4.92 -5.88
CA TYR A 267 13.07 -4.54 -7.21
C TYR A 267 13.96 -3.28 -7.19
N TYR A 268 13.83 -2.42 -6.17
CA TYR A 268 14.64 -1.22 -6.01
C TYR A 268 16.03 -1.48 -5.45
N ASN A 269 16.29 -2.68 -4.94
CA ASN A 269 17.61 -3.08 -4.48
C ASN A 269 18.50 -3.38 -5.70
N PRO A 270 19.65 -2.69 -5.88
CA PRO A 270 20.58 -3.00 -6.97
C PRO A 270 21.11 -4.44 -6.91
N GLU A 271 21.04 -5.11 -5.76
CA GLU A 271 21.50 -6.48 -5.59
C GLU A 271 20.45 -7.55 -5.95
N THR A 272 19.19 -7.18 -6.17
CA THR A 272 18.14 -8.14 -6.53
C THR A 272 18.45 -8.78 -7.88
N THR A 273 18.47 -10.11 -7.89
CA THR A 273 18.69 -10.92 -9.09
C THR A 273 17.42 -11.62 -9.54
N PHE A 274 17.41 -12.04 -10.79
CA PHE A 274 16.42 -13.00 -11.28
C PHE A 274 16.57 -14.35 -10.56
N LEU A 275 15.45 -15.08 -10.41
CA LEU A 275 15.48 -16.41 -9.80
C LEU A 275 16.42 -17.33 -10.58
N ASN A 276 17.29 -18.04 -9.85
CA ASN A 276 18.28 -18.96 -10.42
C ASN A 276 19.25 -18.31 -11.43
N SER A 277 19.51 -17.01 -11.29
CA SER A 277 20.44 -16.25 -12.12
C SER A 277 21.26 -15.27 -11.28
N ASP A 278 22.48 -14.95 -11.73
CA ASP A 278 23.31 -13.88 -11.18
C ASP A 278 22.99 -12.51 -11.82
N GLU A 279 22.13 -12.48 -12.85
CA GLU A 279 21.72 -11.26 -13.53
C GLU A 279 20.88 -10.36 -12.61
N LYS A 280 21.26 -9.07 -12.55
CA LYS A 280 20.62 -8.05 -11.72
C LYS A 280 19.41 -7.45 -12.43
N VAL A 281 18.31 -7.29 -11.69
CA VAL A 281 17.03 -6.75 -12.20
C VAL A 281 17.15 -5.28 -12.62
N ASN A 282 17.89 -4.47 -11.85
CA ASN A 282 18.19 -3.05 -12.12
C ASN A 282 16.97 -2.12 -12.29
N ILE A 283 16.04 -2.10 -11.34
CA ILE A 283 14.88 -1.19 -11.36
C ILE A 283 15.07 -0.07 -10.31
N PRO A 284 15.52 1.15 -10.68
CA PRO A 284 16.00 2.12 -9.69
C PRO A 284 14.91 2.79 -8.83
N ASN A 285 13.66 2.80 -9.29
CA ASN A 285 12.55 3.51 -8.64
C ASN A 285 11.18 3.04 -9.16
N ILE A 286 10.12 3.53 -8.51
CA ILE A 286 8.71 3.24 -8.80
C ILE A 286 8.33 3.53 -10.27
N VAL A 287 8.80 4.64 -10.83
CA VAL A 287 8.51 5.01 -12.23
C VAL A 287 9.19 4.07 -13.23
N ALA A 288 10.37 3.53 -12.88
CA ALA A 288 11.01 2.50 -13.67
C ALA A 288 10.25 1.18 -13.55
N LEU A 289 9.83 0.79 -12.35
CA LEU A 289 9.05 -0.44 -12.14
C LEU A 289 7.75 -0.43 -12.94
N SER A 290 7.03 0.71 -12.99
CA SER A 290 5.77 0.80 -13.73
C SER A 290 5.90 0.59 -15.24
N LYS A 291 7.12 0.66 -15.80
CA LYS A 291 7.35 0.37 -17.22
C LYS A 291 7.45 -1.12 -17.51
N GLU A 292 7.64 -1.95 -16.48
CA GLU A 292 7.69 -3.40 -16.59
C GLU A 292 6.27 -4.03 -16.62
N TYR A 293 5.24 -3.27 -16.23
CA TYR A 293 3.82 -3.68 -16.23
C TYR A 293 3.19 -3.51 -17.63
N ILE A 294 3.58 -4.34 -18.59
CA ILE A 294 3.12 -4.20 -19.98
C ILE A 294 1.63 -4.55 -20.07
N ALA A 295 1.20 -5.62 -19.39
CA ALA A 295 -0.19 -6.07 -19.42
C ALA A 295 -1.19 -5.07 -18.80
N HIS A 296 -0.75 -4.29 -17.81
CA HIS A 296 -1.61 -3.38 -17.05
C HIS A 296 -1.63 -1.95 -17.61
N GLY A 297 -0.78 -1.70 -18.60
CA GLY A 297 -0.60 -0.39 -19.21
C GLY A 297 -0.03 0.66 -18.25
N SER A 298 0.17 1.87 -18.77
CA SER A 298 0.77 2.98 -18.01
C SER A 298 -0.10 3.50 -16.85
N SER A 299 -1.35 3.02 -16.70
CA SER A 299 -2.28 3.45 -15.66
C SER A 299 -1.89 3.00 -14.25
N ILE A 300 -1.09 1.94 -14.09
CA ILE A 300 -0.75 1.43 -12.77
C ILE A 300 0.00 2.47 -11.91
N LEU A 301 0.82 3.31 -12.54
CA LEU A 301 1.51 4.40 -11.83
C LEU A 301 0.53 5.48 -11.34
N GLU A 302 -0.51 5.76 -12.13
CA GLU A 302 -1.57 6.72 -11.76
C GLU A 302 -2.44 6.18 -10.61
N ASP A 303 -2.68 4.88 -10.55
CA ASP A 303 -3.42 4.26 -9.44
C ASP A 303 -2.69 4.42 -8.10
N GLY A 304 -1.34 4.37 -8.10
CA GLY A 304 -0.51 4.62 -6.93
C GLY A 304 -0.26 6.10 -6.60
N LYS A 305 -0.62 7.03 -7.50
CA LYS A 305 -0.31 8.47 -7.37
C LYS A 305 -0.81 9.09 -6.07
N SER A 306 -2.01 8.69 -5.63
CA SER A 306 -2.66 9.25 -4.45
C SER A 306 -1.89 9.03 -3.15
N ILE A 307 -1.02 8.00 -3.13
CA ILE A 307 -0.20 7.63 -1.98
C ILE A 307 1.31 7.70 -2.25
N LEU A 308 1.74 8.06 -3.46
CA LEU A 308 3.15 8.28 -3.78
C LEU A 308 3.63 9.62 -3.20
N TYR A 309 4.80 9.64 -2.56
CA TYR A 309 5.38 10.86 -2.00
C TYR A 309 5.64 11.89 -3.11
N PRO A 310 5.22 13.16 -2.98
CA PRO A 310 5.27 14.13 -4.07
C PRO A 310 6.65 14.34 -4.71
N LYS A 311 7.75 14.23 -3.96
CA LYS A 311 9.11 14.34 -4.54
C LYS A 311 9.55 13.11 -5.35
N LEU A 312 8.78 12.02 -5.29
CA LEU A 312 8.98 10.81 -6.11
C LEU A 312 8.06 10.80 -7.33
N TRP A 313 7.19 11.81 -7.51
CA TRP A 313 6.32 11.91 -8.67
C TRP A 313 7.14 12.17 -9.94
N PRO A 314 6.79 11.54 -11.08
CA PRO A 314 7.23 12.05 -12.37
C PRO A 314 6.65 13.44 -12.63
N SER A 315 7.35 14.27 -13.40
CA SER A 315 6.91 15.63 -13.73
C SER A 315 5.54 15.68 -14.43
N SER A 316 5.16 14.61 -15.12
CA SER A 316 3.86 14.48 -15.78
C SER A 316 2.66 14.50 -14.82
N PHE A 317 2.87 14.25 -13.52
CA PHE A 317 1.78 14.19 -12.55
C PHE A 317 1.24 15.55 -12.12
N GLY A 318 1.95 16.63 -12.44
CA GLY A 318 1.61 17.98 -12.00
C GLY A 318 1.83 18.16 -10.50
N GLU A 319 1.10 19.12 -9.91
CA GLU A 319 1.25 19.45 -8.49
C GLU A 319 0.44 18.52 -7.57
N ALA A 320 1.07 18.08 -6.49
CA ALA A 320 0.42 17.33 -5.43
C ALA A 320 -0.38 18.29 -4.52
N THR A 321 -1.70 18.13 -4.52
CA THR A 321 -2.64 18.91 -3.72
C THR A 321 -3.26 18.04 -2.62
N PRO A 322 -3.83 18.65 -1.55
CA PRO A 322 -4.59 17.90 -0.55
C PRO A 322 -5.74 17.08 -1.14
N LYS A 323 -6.20 17.36 -2.37
CA LYS A 323 -7.29 16.63 -3.01
C LYS A 323 -6.83 15.35 -3.70
N ASN A 324 -5.60 15.31 -4.20
CA ASN A 324 -5.11 14.22 -5.04
C ASN A 324 -3.92 13.46 -4.42
N ASN A 325 -3.43 13.87 -3.24
CA ASN A 325 -2.32 13.20 -2.58
C ASN A 325 -2.43 13.25 -1.04
N ILE A 326 -2.19 12.10 -0.40
CA ILE A 326 -2.29 11.96 1.07
C ILE A 326 -1.21 12.77 1.82
N TYR A 327 0.02 12.86 1.32
CA TYR A 327 1.07 13.64 1.98
C TYR A 327 0.74 15.14 1.96
N SER A 328 0.31 15.65 0.80
CA SER A 328 -0.15 17.03 0.69
C SER A 328 -1.35 17.33 1.59
N TYR A 329 -2.24 16.35 1.80
CA TYR A 329 -3.33 16.48 2.78
C TYR A 329 -2.79 16.67 4.21
N PHE A 330 -1.87 15.81 4.66
CA PHE A 330 -1.29 15.93 6.00
C PHE A 330 -0.42 17.18 6.20
N TRP A 331 0.30 17.63 5.17
CA TRP A 331 1.02 18.90 5.23
C TRP A 331 0.10 20.10 5.39
N ASN A 332 -1.10 20.05 4.81
CA ASN A 332 -2.10 21.10 4.97
C ASN A 332 -2.65 21.13 6.41
N LEU A 333 -2.89 19.97 7.04
CA LEU A 333 -3.30 19.88 8.44
C LEU A 333 -2.24 20.38 9.46
N LYS A 334 -1.01 20.67 9.02
CA LYS A 334 0.05 21.25 9.85
C LYS A 334 0.10 22.78 9.81
N LYS A 335 -0.56 23.40 8.83
CA LYS A 335 -0.64 24.86 8.69
C LYS A 335 -1.80 25.41 9.51
#